data_AF-A0A7C4E6J2-F1
#
_entry.id   AF-A0A7C4E6J2-F1
#
_cell.length_a   1.000
_cell.length_b   1.000
_cell.length_c   1.000
_cell.angle_alpha   90.00
_cell.angle_beta   90.00
_cell.angle_gamma   90.00
#
_symmetry.space_group_name_H-M   'P 1'
#
loop_
_entity.id
_entity.type
_entity.pdbx_description
1 polymer ?
#
loop_
_entity_poly.entity_id
_entity_poly.type
_entity_poly.pdbx_seq_one_letter_code
_entity_poly.pdbx_strand_id
1 'polypeptide(L)'
;MPWNDNDPLMKYRHALVATLLAVVASVLIAAFIGGALPMAYAGRAWTYAGLVCWILAGAFVVFRLTAEGEKEPLTAPRFVRWVVSLWIWPVFLLRRR
;
A
#
# COMPACT_ATOMS: atom_id res chain seq x y z
N MET A 1 9.14 -2.48 -29.86
CA MET A 1 9.68 -3.55 -29.00
C MET A 1 8.62 -4.63 -28.89
N PRO A 2 8.91 -5.91 -29.20
CA PRO A 2 7.96 -6.97 -28.91
C PRO A 2 7.93 -7.13 -27.39
N TRP A 3 6.83 -6.72 -26.77
CA TRP A 3 6.59 -6.99 -25.36
C TRP A 3 6.54 -8.52 -25.22
N ASN A 4 7.40 -9.07 -24.37
CA ASN A 4 7.43 -10.50 -24.14
C ASN A 4 6.14 -10.88 -23.39
N ASP A 5 5.14 -11.39 -24.09
CA ASP A 5 3.84 -11.80 -23.52
C ASP A 5 3.97 -12.88 -22.42
N ASN A 6 5.17 -13.46 -22.26
CA ASN A 6 5.55 -14.41 -21.22
C ASN A 6 6.14 -13.77 -19.93
N ASP A 7 6.01 -12.45 -19.73
CA ASP A 7 6.51 -11.82 -18.50
C ASP A 7 5.66 -12.23 -17.28
N PRO A 8 6.22 -12.95 -16.29
CA PRO A 8 5.47 -13.44 -15.13
C PRO A 8 4.83 -12.30 -14.31
N LEU A 9 5.36 -11.07 -14.41
CA LEU A 9 4.80 -9.90 -13.74
C LEU A 9 3.46 -9.43 -14.33
N MET A 10 3.19 -9.73 -15.60
CA MET A 10 1.94 -9.35 -16.26
C MET A 10 0.72 -10.04 -15.64
N LYS A 11 0.92 -11.19 -14.97
CA LYS A 11 -0.08 -11.87 -14.16
C LYS A 11 -0.54 -11.02 -12.96
N TYR A 12 0.37 -10.22 -12.40
CA TYR A 12 0.16 -9.42 -11.20
C TYR A 12 -0.14 -7.95 -11.46
N ARG A 13 -0.21 -7.52 -12.73
CA ARG A 13 -0.25 -6.10 -13.12
C ARG A 13 -1.28 -5.26 -12.36
N HIS A 14 -2.50 -5.78 -12.16
CA HIS A 14 -3.58 -5.02 -11.53
C HIS A 14 -3.32 -4.82 -10.04
N ALA A 15 -2.94 -5.89 -9.33
CA ALA A 15 -2.57 -5.82 -7.92
C ALA A 15 -1.36 -4.91 -7.72
N LEU A 16 -0.37 -4.96 -8.61
CA LEU A 16 0.86 -4.17 -8.53
C LEU A 16 0.58 -2.67 -8.73
N VAL A 17 -0.20 -2.31 -9.77
CA VAL A 17 -0.63 -0.92 -9.99
C VAL A 17 -1.48 -0.42 -8.82
N ALA A 18 -2.40 -1.24 -8.29
CA ALA A 18 -3.26 -0.87 -7.17
C ALA A 18 -2.45 -0.60 -5.90
N THR A 19 -1.50 -1.50 -5.61
CA THR A 19 -0.60 -1.38 -4.46
C THR A 19 0.24 -0.11 -4.57
N LEU A 20 0.87 0.13 -5.72
CA LEU A 20 1.73 1.30 -5.93
C LEU A 20 0.95 2.60 -5.76
N LEU A 21 -0.23 2.73 -6.39
CA LEU A 21 -1.06 3.93 -6.25
C LEU A 21 -1.48 4.12 -4.79
N ALA A 22 -1.87 3.06 -4.10
CA ALA A 22 -2.28 3.13 -2.70
C ALA A 22 -1.12 3.51 -1.77
N VAL A 23 0.10 3.04 -2.04
CA VAL A 23 1.32 3.43 -1.32
C VAL A 23 1.59 4.92 -1.52
N VAL A 24 1.57 5.43 -2.75
CA VAL A 24 1.79 6.86 -3.02
C VAL A 24 0.79 7.72 -2.24
N ALA A 25 -0.49 7.38 -2.29
CA ALA A 25 -1.51 8.09 -1.53
C ALA A 25 -1.29 8.00 -0.02
N SER A 26 -0.90 6.83 0.49
CA SER A 26 -0.62 6.62 1.91
C SER A 26 0.61 7.40 2.38
N VAL A 27 1.63 7.56 1.55
CA VAL A 27 2.81 8.39 1.85
C VAL A 27 2.44 9.85 2.01
N LEU A 28 1.54 10.37 1.15
CA LEU A 28 1.03 11.75 1.30
C LEU A 28 0.24 11.92 2.60
N ILE A 29 -0.58 10.93 2.97
CA ILE A 29 -1.31 10.92 4.25
C ILE A 29 -0.33 10.87 5.43
N ALA A 30 0.71 10.04 5.35
CA ALA A 30 1.75 9.95 6.38
C ALA A 30 2.51 11.27 6.56
N ALA A 31 2.85 11.94 5.46
CA ALA A 31 3.51 13.25 5.48
C ALA A 31 2.62 14.30 6.12
N PHE A 32 1.32 14.31 5.78
CA PHE A 32 0.34 15.21 6.39
C PHE A 32 0.24 14.99 7.90
N ILE A 33 0.11 13.73 8.35
CA ILE A 33 0.06 13.38 9.77
C ILE A 33 1.35 13.81 10.48
N GLY A 34 2.52 13.43 9.96
CA GLY A 34 3.81 13.76 10.57
C GLY A 34 4.06 15.27 10.66
N GLY A 35 3.64 16.03 9.64
CA GLY A 35 3.76 17.49 9.60
C GLY A 35 2.81 18.22 10.54
N ALA A 36 1.60 17.71 10.73
CA ALA A 36 0.57 18.34 11.57
C ALA A 36 0.84 18.23 13.08
N LEU A 37 1.72 17.32 13.51
CA LEU A 37 1.98 17.10 14.93
C LEU A 37 2.79 18.26 15.55
N PRO A 38 2.47 18.71 16.77
CA PRO A 38 3.18 19.79 17.47
C PRO A 38 4.49 19.28 18.10
N MET A 39 5.35 18.66 17.29
CA MET A 39 6.65 18.13 17.70
C MET A 39 7.80 18.91 17.06
N ALA A 40 9.00 18.79 17.64
CA ALA A 40 10.23 19.21 17.00
C ALA A 40 10.46 18.46 15.68
N TYR A 41 11.28 19.02 14.78
CA TYR A 41 11.56 18.45 13.46
C TYR A 41 11.95 16.97 13.50
N ALA A 42 12.84 16.59 14.42
CA ALA A 42 13.27 15.21 14.59
C ALA A 42 12.10 14.28 14.92
N GLY A 43 11.16 14.70 15.79
CA GLY A 43 9.97 13.91 16.13
C GLY A 43 9.02 13.74 14.94
N ARG A 44 8.81 14.80 14.16
CA ARG A 44 8.02 14.75 12.91
C ARG A 44 8.64 13.81 11.89
N ALA A 45 9.96 13.88 11.71
CA ALA A 45 10.71 13.04 10.78
C ALA A 45 10.64 11.56 11.17
N TRP A 46 10.84 11.22 12.45
CA TRP A 46 10.71 9.85 12.94
C TRP A 46 9.29 9.31 12.83
N THR A 47 8.28 10.15 13.08
CA THR A 47 6.88 9.76 12.91
C THR A 47 6.56 9.44 11.46
N TYR A 48 6.97 10.32 10.54
CA TYR A 48 6.83 10.06 9.11
C TYR A 48 7.55 8.77 8.69
N ALA A 49 8.80 8.58 9.10
CA ALA A 49 9.56 7.37 8.79
C ALA A 49 8.89 6.10 9.32
N GLY A 50 8.39 6.12 10.56
CA GLY A 50 7.64 5.01 11.15
C GLY A 50 6.36 4.68 10.38
N LEU A 51 5.61 5.70 9.98
CA LEU A 51 4.40 5.53 9.16
C LEU A 51 4.73 4.97 7.77
N VAL A 52 5.81 5.42 7.13
CA VAL A 52 6.25 4.85 5.84
C VAL A 52 6.61 3.37 6.00
N CYS A 53 7.38 3.01 7.03
CA CYS A 53 7.68 1.61 7.31
C CYS A 53 6.41 0.77 7.54
N TRP A 54 5.42 1.32 8.27
CA TRP A 54 4.12 0.68 8.48
C TRP A 54 3.36 0.41 7.17
N ILE A 55 3.31 1.42 6.30
CA ILE A 55 2.65 1.33 4.99
C ILE A 55 3.34 0.30 4.11
N LEU A 56 4.68 0.24 4.10
CA LEU A 56 5.44 -0.75 3.33
C LEU A 56 5.18 -2.18 3.82
N ALA A 57 5.11 -2.39 5.14
CA ALA A 57 4.71 -3.68 5.70
C ALA A 57 3.28 -4.07 5.28
N GLY A 58 2.34 -3.12 5.36
CA GLY A 58 0.98 -3.32 4.90
C GLY A 58 0.89 -3.64 3.41
N ALA A 59 1.70 -2.97 2.58
CA ALA A 59 1.75 -3.20 1.14
C ALA A 59 2.22 -4.62 0.81
N PHE A 60 3.25 -5.10 1.50
CA PHE A 60 3.72 -6.47 1.34
C PHE A 60 2.63 -7.49 1.72
N VAL A 61 1.95 -7.29 2.85
CA VAL A 61 0.89 -8.21 3.33
C VAL A 61 -0.30 -8.22 2.39
N VAL A 62 -0.83 -7.04 2.03
CA VAL A 62 -2.00 -6.93 1.15
C VAL A 62 -1.67 -7.47 -0.23
N PHE A 63 -0.51 -7.12 -0.80
CA PHE A 63 -0.07 -7.65 -2.09
C PHE A 63 0.04 -9.18 -2.07
N ARG A 64 0.63 -9.77 -1.03
CA ARG A 64 0.70 -11.23 -0.88
C ARG A 64 -0.67 -11.90 -0.82
N LEU A 65 -1.67 -11.23 -0.24
CA LEU A 65 -3.04 -11.75 -0.14
C LEU A 65 -3.82 -11.62 -1.46
N THR A 66 -3.51 -10.60 -2.28
CA THR A 66 -4.24 -10.30 -3.51
C THR A 66 -3.55 -10.79 -4.78
N ALA A 67 -2.26 -11.12 -4.71
CA ALA A 67 -1.42 -11.51 -5.85
C ALA A 67 -2.05 -12.59 -6.75
N GLU A 68 -2.76 -13.56 -6.18
CA GLU A 68 -3.31 -14.68 -6.97
C GLU A 68 -4.77 -14.49 -7.40
N GLY A 69 -5.49 -13.54 -6.80
CA GLY A 69 -6.95 -13.42 -6.93
C GLY A 69 -7.45 -12.24 -7.76
N GLU A 70 -6.63 -11.21 -7.99
CA GLU A 70 -7.14 -9.94 -8.51
C GLU A 70 -7.08 -9.84 -10.04
N LYS A 71 -8.21 -10.11 -10.70
CA LYS A 71 -8.39 -10.01 -12.16
C LYS A 71 -9.13 -8.74 -12.61
N GLU A 72 -9.67 -7.98 -11.66
CA GLU A 72 -10.57 -6.87 -11.96
C GLU A 72 -9.83 -5.52 -12.02
N PRO A 73 -10.28 -4.61 -12.90
CA PRO A 73 -9.68 -3.29 -13.03
C PRO A 73 -9.86 -2.44 -11.75
N LEU A 74 -8.96 -1.47 -11.59
CA LEU A 74 -8.99 -0.50 -10.50
C LEU A 74 -10.14 0.51 -10.69
N THR A 75 -11.07 0.52 -9.74
CA THR A 75 -12.11 1.54 -9.62
C THR A 75 -11.85 2.40 -8.38
N ALA A 76 -12.28 3.66 -8.39
CA ALA A 76 -12.19 4.58 -7.24
C ALA A 76 -12.55 3.97 -5.87
N PRO A 77 -13.70 3.29 -5.67
CA PRO A 77 -14.03 2.67 -4.38
C PRO A 77 -13.06 1.54 -4.00
N ARG A 78 -12.52 0.81 -4.98
CA ARG A 78 -11.54 -0.25 -4.76
C ARG A 78 -10.19 0.33 -4.34
N PHE A 79 -9.79 1.44 -4.95
CA PHE A 79 -8.60 2.19 -4.57
C PHE A 79 -8.67 2.66 -3.11
N VAL A 80 -9.80 3.24 -2.67
CA VAL A 80 -9.98 3.62 -1.26
C VAL A 80 -9.86 2.42 -0.33
N ARG A 81 -10.46 1.27 -0.69
CA ARG A 81 -10.30 0.03 0.09
C ARG A 81 -8.84 -0.42 0.17
N TRP A 82 -8.09 -0.30 -0.92
CA TRP A 82 -6.66 -0.61 -0.95
C TRP A 82 -5.89 0.28 0.03
N VAL A 83 -6.10 1.60 -0.01
CA VAL A 83 -5.50 2.54 0.95
C VAL A 83 -5.84 2.13 2.38
N VAL A 84 -7.12 1.96 2.70
CA VAL A 84 -7.56 1.55 4.05
C VAL A 84 -6.92 0.22 4.48
N SER A 85 -6.81 -0.75 3.57
CA SER A 85 -6.19 -2.05 3.85
C SER A 85 -4.71 -1.93 4.17
N LEU A 86 -3.98 -0.99 3.56
CA LEU A 86 -2.57 -0.72 3.90
C LEU A 86 -2.41 -0.19 5.32
N TRP A 87 -3.40 0.50 5.87
CA TRP A 87 -3.35 1.02 7.24
C TRP A 87 -3.78 -0.02 8.28
N ILE A 88 -4.75 -0.87 7.93
CA ILE A 88 -5.39 -1.84 8.83
C ILE A 88 -4.82 -3.26 8.63
N TRP A 89 -3.66 -3.40 7.98
CA TRP A 89 -3.07 -4.69 7.62
C TRP A 89 -2.90 -5.71 8.76
N PRO A 90 -2.61 -5.34 10.03
CA PRO A 90 -2.43 -6.33 11.09
C PRO A 90 -3.69 -7.16 11.34
N VAL A 91 -4.87 -6.59 11.07
CA VAL A 91 -6.16 -7.28 11.21
C VAL A 91 -6.24 -8.49 10.28
N PHE A 92 -5.63 -8.42 9.09
CA PHE A 92 -5.59 -9.55 8.16
C PHE A 92 -4.70 -10.69 8.66
N LEU A 93 -3.67 -10.39 9.45
CA LEU A 93 -2.83 -11.42 10.08
C LEU A 93 -3.52 -12.05 11.29
N LEU A 94 -4.20 -11.24 12.10
CA LEU A 94 -4.95 -11.69 13.27
C LEU A 94 -6.11 -12.61 12.88
N ARG A 95 -6.82 -12.30 11.79
CA ARG A 95 -7.96 -13.08 11.31
C ARG A 95 -7.58 -14.40 10.62
N ARG A 96 -6.30 -14.64 10.34
CA ARG A 96 -5.81 -15.85 9.65
C ARG A 96 -5.38 -16.96 10.62
N ARG A 97 -5.53 -16.76 11.93
CA ARG A 97 -5.44 -17.79 12.98
C ARG A 97 -6.82 -18.34 13.29
#